data_AF-A0A7G3ZWZ1-F1
#
_entry.id   AF-A0A7G3ZWZ1-F1
#
_cell.length_a   1.000
_cell.length_b   1.000
_cell.length_c   1.000
_cell.angle_alpha   90.00
_cell.angle_beta   90.00
_cell.angle_gamma   90.00
#
_symmetry.space_group_name_H-M   'P 1'
#
loop_
_entity.id
_entity.type
_entity.pdbx_description
1 polymer ?
#
loop_
_entity_poly.entity_id
_entity_poly.type
_entity_poly.pdbx_seq_one_letter_code
_entity_poly.pdbx_strand_id
1 'polypeptide(L)'
;MSEKLDKIVQDITVKHGVLLGKDDPILMLQTMNEQLVEENRKAQQDLLLQFREEMEGISSQWKDDAKEKAEKVLNAALVSSKEAITRLLHESTKESVQAMQKLISDSLIEAHSFTQKTYKFSRFALVSSATLFTASCMILILFCK
;
A
#
# COMPACT_ATOMS: atom_id res chain seq x y z
N MET A 1 1.69 -49.83 42.23
CA MET A 1 2.28 -49.05 43.34
C MET A 1 3.15 -49.93 44.24
N SER A 2 2.68 -51.10 44.71
CA SER A 2 3.46 -52.03 45.56
C SER A 2 4.84 -52.38 44.98
N GLU A 3 4.92 -52.84 43.72
CA GLU A 3 6.19 -53.31 43.13
C GLU A 3 7.30 -52.26 43.10
N LYS A 4 6.95 -50.98 42.94
CA LYS A 4 7.92 -49.88 42.89
C LYS A 4 8.47 -49.59 44.29
N LEU A 5 7.62 -49.65 45.30
CA LEU A 5 7.95 -49.43 46.71
C LEU A 5 8.74 -50.63 47.27
N ASP A 6 8.35 -51.85 46.92
CA ASP A 6 9.06 -53.09 47.26
C ASP A 6 10.47 -53.10 46.68
N LYS A 7 10.64 -52.61 45.44
CA LYS A 7 11.96 -52.44 44.82
C LYS A 7 12.82 -51.39 45.52
N ILE A 8 12.23 -50.27 45.94
CA ILE A 8 12.93 -49.23 46.72
C ILE A 8 13.39 -49.79 48.08
N VAL A 9 12.54 -50.53 48.79
CA VAL A 9 12.89 -51.19 50.05
C VAL A 9 14.04 -52.18 49.86
N GLN A 10 13.99 -52.99 48.80
CA GLN A 10 15.06 -53.93 48.47
C GLN A 10 16.37 -53.22 48.14
N ASP A 11 16.33 -52.15 47.34
CA ASP A 11 17.51 -51.36 46.97
C ASP A 11 18.15 -50.68 48.19
N ILE A 12 17.34 -50.16 49.11
CA ILE A 12 17.83 -49.57 50.37
C ILE A 12 18.50 -50.64 51.23
N THR A 13 17.88 -51.83 51.34
CA THR A 13 18.44 -52.95 52.09
C THR A 13 19.78 -53.41 51.52
N VAL A 14 19.90 -53.58 50.20
CA VAL A 14 21.13 -54.03 49.54
C VAL A 14 22.24 -52.98 49.63
N LYS A 15 21.93 -51.69 49.43
CA LYS A 15 22.95 -50.62 49.40
C LYS A 15 23.39 -50.15 50.78
N HIS A 16 22.47 -50.12 51.75
CA HIS A 16 22.70 -49.47 53.05
C HIS A 16 22.63 -50.45 54.22
N GLY A 17 22.24 -51.71 53.99
CA GLY A 17 22.16 -52.74 55.03
C GLY A 17 21.03 -52.53 56.04
N VAL A 18 20.07 -51.66 55.74
CA VAL A 18 18.94 -51.32 56.63
C VAL A 18 17.69 -52.04 56.17
N LEU A 19 17.10 -52.87 57.04
CA LEU A 19 15.82 -53.54 56.79
C LEU A 19 14.69 -52.61 57.21
N LEU A 20 13.87 -52.16 56.26
CA LEU A 20 12.72 -51.30 56.52
C LEU A 20 11.46 -52.15 56.73
N GLY A 21 10.76 -51.88 57.84
CA GLY A 21 9.45 -52.47 58.12
C GLY A 21 8.32 -51.74 57.38
N LYS A 22 7.15 -52.36 57.28
CA LYS A 22 5.98 -51.78 56.60
C LYS A 22 5.48 -50.49 57.26
N ASP A 23 5.67 -50.37 58.57
CA ASP A 23 5.30 -49.22 59.40
C ASP A 23 6.48 -48.24 59.62
N ASP A 24 7.56 -48.39 58.85
CA ASP A 24 8.72 -47.51 58.99
C ASP A 24 8.37 -46.07 58.55
N PRO A 25 8.63 -45.05 59.38
CA PRO A 25 8.34 -43.65 59.05
C PRO A 25 8.97 -43.16 57.74
N ILE A 26 10.10 -43.74 57.32
CA ILE A 26 10.77 -43.38 56.06
C ILE A 26 9.89 -43.75 54.86
N LEU A 27 9.10 -44.84 54.93
CA LEU A 27 8.18 -45.24 53.87
C LEU A 27 6.94 -44.35 53.82
N MET A 28 6.49 -43.81 54.97
CA MET A 28 5.45 -42.77 54.99
C MET A 28 5.93 -41.49 54.30
N LEU A 29 7.17 -41.06 54.56
CA LEU A 29 7.77 -39.91 53.88
C LEU A 29 7.89 -40.13 52.37
N GLN A 30 8.29 -41.33 51.93
CA GLN A 30 8.31 -41.67 50.50
C GLN A 30 6.92 -41.53 49.87
N THR A 31 5.89 -42.04 50.54
CA THR A 31 4.51 -41.96 50.06
C THR A 31 4.03 -40.51 49.96
N MET A 32 4.27 -39.69 51.00
CA MET A 32 3.94 -38.27 50.99
C MET A 32 4.69 -37.50 49.91
N ASN A 33 5.96 -37.83 49.69
CA ASN A 33 6.78 -37.18 48.66
C ASN A 33 6.29 -37.54 47.25
N GLU A 34 5.94 -38.80 46.99
CA GLU A 34 5.34 -39.21 45.71
C GLU A 34 4.02 -38.47 45.44
N GLN A 35 3.17 -38.33 46.46
CA GLN A 35 1.94 -37.55 46.34
C GLN A 35 2.23 -36.07 46.06
N LEU A 36 3.16 -35.45 46.79
CA LEU A 36 3.55 -34.05 46.60
C LEU A 36 4.12 -33.80 45.20
N VAL A 37 4.92 -34.73 44.67
CA VAL A 37 5.48 -34.62 43.32
C VAL A 37 4.38 -34.71 42.27
N GLU A 38 3.42 -35.63 42.44
CA GLU A 38 2.31 -35.75 41.48
C GLU A 38 1.37 -34.53 41.54
N GLU A 39 1.10 -34.00 42.72
CA GLU A 39 0.33 -32.75 42.89
C GLU A 39 1.05 -31.55 42.26
N ASN A 40 2.37 -31.42 42.48
CA ASN A 40 3.17 -30.39 41.81
C ASN A 40 3.15 -30.54 40.29
N ARG A 41 3.27 -31.77 39.78
CA ARG A 41 3.21 -32.05 38.34
C ARG A 41 1.87 -31.61 37.74
N LYS A 42 0.76 -31.87 38.42
CA LYS A 42 -0.57 -31.41 38.02
C LYS A 42 -0.68 -29.89 38.05
N ALA A 43 -0.27 -29.26 39.16
CA ALA A 43 -0.31 -27.80 39.29
C ALA A 43 0.53 -27.10 38.21
N GLN A 44 1.71 -27.64 37.88
CA GLN A 44 2.55 -27.14 36.77
C GLN A 44 1.86 -27.32 35.42
N GLN A 45 1.20 -28.46 35.20
CA GLN A 45 0.47 -28.71 33.95
C GLN A 45 -0.71 -27.74 33.78
N ASP A 46 -1.46 -27.47 34.85
CA ASP A 46 -2.57 -26.51 34.83
C ASP A 46 -2.08 -25.07 34.58
N LEU A 47 -0.96 -24.68 35.21
CA LEU A 47 -0.34 -23.38 34.96
C LEU A 47 0.11 -23.23 33.50
N LEU A 48 0.70 -24.27 32.91
CA LEU A 48 1.12 -24.24 31.50
C LEU A 48 -0.07 -24.19 30.54
N LEU A 49 -1.18 -24.82 30.88
CA LEU A 49 -2.43 -24.73 30.11
C LEU A 49 -2.98 -23.30 30.14
N GLN A 50 -3.08 -22.68 31.31
CA GLN A 50 -3.52 -21.28 31.44
C GLN A 50 -2.60 -20.33 30.69
N PHE A 51 -1.28 -20.50 30.81
CA PHE A 51 -0.32 -19.67 30.10
C PHE A 51 -0.47 -19.79 28.58
N ARG A 52 -0.73 -21.00 28.08
CA ARG A 52 -0.99 -21.24 26.66
C ARG A 52 -2.28 -20.54 26.21
N GLU A 53 -3.35 -20.65 26.98
CA GLU A 53 -4.63 -19.99 26.69
C GLU A 53 -4.48 -18.47 26.66
N GLU A 54 -3.76 -17.88 27.63
CA GLU A 54 -3.45 -16.45 27.65
C GLU A 54 -2.63 -16.03 26.43
N MET A 55 -1.61 -16.81 26.05
CA MET A 55 -0.82 -16.54 24.84
C MET A 55 -1.66 -16.60 23.57
N GLU A 56 -2.54 -17.59 23.44
CA GLU A 56 -3.46 -17.71 22.31
C GLU A 56 -4.42 -16.50 22.25
N GLY A 57 -4.92 -16.05 23.41
CA GLY A 57 -5.75 -14.85 23.54
C GLY A 57 -5.03 -13.57 23.09
N ILE A 58 -3.83 -13.32 23.63
CA ILE A 58 -3.00 -12.15 23.27
C ILE A 58 -2.65 -12.19 21.78
N SER A 59 -2.27 -13.35 21.26
CA SER A 59 -1.92 -13.54 19.85
C SER A 59 -3.10 -13.23 18.92
N SER A 60 -4.31 -13.68 19.28
CA SER A 60 -5.51 -13.34 18.51
C SER A 60 -5.80 -11.84 18.53
N GLN A 61 -5.69 -11.21 19.71
CA GLN A 61 -5.88 -9.77 19.83
C GLN A 61 -4.86 -8.99 18.99
N TRP A 62 -3.59 -9.38 19.03
CA TRP A 62 -2.53 -8.76 18.23
C TRP A 62 -2.78 -8.90 16.73
N LYS A 63 -3.27 -10.05 16.27
CA LYS A 63 -3.63 -10.26 14.88
C LYS A 63 -4.74 -9.30 14.44
N ASP A 64 -5.76 -9.13 15.27
CA ASP A 64 -6.89 -8.25 14.96
C ASP A 64 -6.47 -6.77 15.00
N ASP A 65 -5.70 -6.36 16.01
CA ASP A 65 -5.13 -5.01 16.12
C ASP A 65 -4.20 -4.68 14.95
N ALA A 66 -3.36 -5.63 14.54
CA ALA A 66 -2.46 -5.46 13.39
C ALA A 66 -3.25 -5.29 12.10
N LYS A 67 -4.33 -6.06 11.92
CA LYS A 67 -5.22 -5.93 10.77
C LYS A 67 -5.91 -4.57 10.74
N GLU A 68 -6.49 -4.11 11.86
CA GLU A 68 -7.14 -2.80 11.94
C GLU A 68 -6.16 -1.68 11.62
N LYS A 69 -4.94 -1.72 12.19
CA LYS A 69 -3.90 -0.72 11.89
C LYS A 69 -3.48 -0.74 10.44
N ALA A 70 -3.32 -1.92 9.84
CA ALA A 70 -2.98 -2.05 8.43
C ALA A 70 -4.09 -1.46 7.54
N GLU A 71 -5.36 -1.77 7.81
CA GLU A 71 -6.50 -1.22 7.09
C GLU A 71 -6.58 0.31 7.22
N LYS A 72 -6.35 0.84 8.42
CA LYS A 72 -6.35 2.29 8.66
C LYS A 72 -5.24 3.00 7.89
N VAL A 73 -4.02 2.48 7.91
CA VAL A 73 -2.88 3.04 7.18
C VAL A 73 -3.12 2.95 5.68
N LEU A 74 -3.60 1.81 5.18
CA LEU A 74 -3.92 1.61 3.77
C LEU A 74 -5.01 2.58 3.30
N ASN A 75 -6.07 2.76 4.08
CA ASN A 75 -7.14 3.70 3.76
C ASN A 75 -6.65 5.15 3.76
N ALA A 76 -5.83 5.54 4.74
CA ALA A 76 -5.22 6.87 4.75
C ALA A 76 -4.33 7.11 3.53
N ALA A 77 -3.51 6.13 3.15
CA ALA A 77 -2.68 6.19 1.95
C ALA A 77 -3.54 6.25 0.67
N LEU A 78 -4.63 5.48 0.60
CA LEU A 78 -5.55 5.48 -0.54
C LEU A 78 -6.24 6.84 -0.71
N VAL A 79 -6.73 7.44 0.39
CA VAL A 79 -7.33 8.77 0.38
C VAL A 79 -6.31 9.81 -0.09
N SER A 80 -5.11 9.80 0.49
CA SER A 80 -4.04 10.70 0.07
C SER A 80 -3.66 10.53 -1.40
N SER A 81 -3.61 9.29 -1.90
CA SER A 81 -3.31 9.00 -3.31
C SER A 81 -4.41 9.52 -4.23
N LYS A 82 -5.68 9.29 -3.88
CA LYS A 82 -6.83 9.81 -4.64
C LYS A 82 -6.83 11.34 -4.72
N GLU A 83 -6.50 12.01 -3.61
CA GLU A 83 -6.37 13.47 -3.58
C GLU A 83 -5.23 13.95 -4.49
N ALA A 84 -4.06 13.29 -4.41
CA ALA A 84 -2.91 13.63 -5.25
C ALA A 84 -3.23 13.44 -6.74
N ILE A 85 -3.86 12.33 -7.12
CA ILE A 85 -4.29 12.07 -8.50
C ILE A 85 -5.29 13.12 -8.97
N THR A 86 -6.28 13.47 -8.13
CA THR A 86 -7.29 14.47 -8.49
C THR A 86 -6.65 15.85 -8.73
N ARG A 87 -5.69 16.25 -7.87
CA ARG A 87 -4.94 17.50 -8.03
C ARG A 87 -4.10 17.49 -9.30
N LEU A 88 -3.34 16.42 -9.54
CA LEU A 88 -2.52 16.27 -10.75
C LEU A 88 -3.38 16.29 -12.03
N LEU A 89 -4.50 15.56 -12.04
CA LEU A 89 -5.42 15.57 -13.17
C LEU A 89 -6.01 16.95 -13.42
N HIS A 90 -6.40 17.67 -12.37
CA HIS A 90 -6.93 19.03 -12.52
C HIS A 90 -5.88 19.97 -13.11
N GLU A 91 -4.65 19.93 -12.61
CA GLU A 91 -3.58 20.79 -13.10
C GLU A 91 -3.19 20.44 -14.54
N SER A 92 -2.97 19.16 -14.85
CA SER A 92 -2.66 18.73 -16.22
C SER A 92 -3.79 19.05 -17.21
N THR A 93 -5.06 18.94 -16.78
CA THR A 93 -6.20 19.34 -17.62
C THR A 93 -6.19 20.84 -17.88
N LYS A 94 -5.93 21.65 -16.85
CA LYS A 94 -5.86 23.11 -16.98
C LYS A 94 -4.71 23.54 -17.90
N GLU A 95 -3.52 22.97 -17.72
CA GLU A 95 -2.36 23.21 -18.58
C GLU A 95 -2.66 22.84 -20.03
N SER A 96 -3.28 21.67 -20.26
CA SER A 96 -3.67 21.20 -21.59
C SER A 96 -4.70 22.14 -22.26
N VAL A 97 -5.72 22.58 -21.52
CA VAL A 97 -6.71 23.54 -22.02
C VAL A 97 -6.06 24.88 -22.36
N GLN A 98 -5.15 25.39 -21.52
CA GLN A 98 -4.41 26.61 -21.80
C GLN A 98 -3.52 26.49 -23.04
N ALA A 99 -2.81 25.37 -23.19
CA ALA A 99 -2.00 25.09 -24.37
C ALA A 99 -2.88 25.03 -25.64
N MET A 100 -4.04 24.38 -25.56
CA MET A 100 -4.98 24.31 -26.67
C MET A 100 -5.56 25.68 -27.04
N GLN A 101 -5.96 26.49 -26.05
CA GLN A 101 -6.42 27.87 -26.28
C GLN A 101 -5.34 28.73 -26.94
N LYS A 102 -4.09 28.58 -26.51
CA LYS A 102 -2.95 29.27 -27.12
C LYS A 102 -2.75 28.84 -28.57
N LEU A 103 -2.71 27.55 -28.86
CA LEU A 103 -2.58 27.04 -30.23
C LEU A 103 -3.71 27.51 -31.15
N ILE A 104 -4.95 27.52 -30.65
CA ILE A 104 -6.10 28.04 -31.41
C ILE A 104 -5.95 29.54 -31.67
N SER A 105 -5.55 30.30 -30.66
CA SER A 105 -5.38 31.76 -30.79
C SER A 105 -4.24 32.10 -31.76
N ASP A 106 -3.11 31.42 -31.65
CA ASP A 106 -1.95 31.58 -32.54
C ASP A 106 -2.35 31.23 -33.99
N SER A 107 -3.08 30.14 -34.19
CA SER A 107 -3.60 29.74 -35.51
C SER A 107 -4.60 30.75 -36.08
N LEU A 108 -5.46 31.34 -35.25
CA LEU A 108 -6.42 32.38 -35.66
C LEU A 108 -5.69 33.66 -36.10
N ILE A 109 -4.67 34.07 -35.34
CA ILE A 109 -3.83 35.23 -35.66
C ILE A 109 -3.10 35.00 -36.99
N GLU A 110 -2.53 33.81 -37.17
CA GLU A 110 -1.83 33.45 -38.40
C GLU A 110 -2.78 33.48 -39.61
N ALA A 111 -3.96 32.85 -39.49
CA ALA A 111 -4.98 32.86 -40.54
C ALA A 111 -5.42 34.29 -40.89
N HIS A 112 -5.72 35.13 -39.89
CA HIS A 112 -6.09 36.53 -40.12
C HIS A 112 -4.97 37.31 -40.83
N SER A 113 -3.71 37.07 -40.46
CA SER A 113 -2.56 37.70 -41.10
C SER A 113 -2.41 37.27 -42.57
N PHE A 114 -2.68 36.00 -42.89
CA PHE A 114 -2.70 35.48 -44.25
C PHE A 114 -3.81 36.14 -45.07
N THR A 115 -5.03 36.21 -44.53
CA THR A 115 -6.15 36.88 -45.18
C THR A 115 -5.84 38.34 -45.47
N GLN A 116 -5.25 39.08 -44.51
CA GLN A 116 -4.84 40.46 -44.74
C GLN A 116 -3.76 40.60 -45.82
N LYS A 117 -2.77 39.71 -45.85
CA LYS A 117 -1.74 39.70 -46.91
C LYS A 117 -2.38 39.44 -48.28
N THR A 118 -3.31 38.50 -48.39
CA THR A 118 -4.05 38.20 -49.61
C THR A 118 -4.87 39.40 -50.10
N TYR A 119 -5.58 40.10 -49.20
CA TYR A 119 -6.31 41.32 -49.57
C TYR A 119 -5.38 42.43 -50.08
N LYS A 120 -4.23 42.65 -49.44
CA LYS A 120 -3.24 43.63 -49.90
C LYS A 120 -2.69 43.25 -51.28
N PHE A 121 -2.34 41.98 -51.47
CA PHE A 121 -1.83 41.48 -52.74
C PHE A 121 -2.87 41.60 -53.87
N SER A 122 -4.13 41.25 -53.59
CA SER A 122 -5.25 41.42 -54.53
C SER A 122 -5.45 42.88 -54.95
N ARG A 123 -5.35 43.83 -54.01
CA ARG A 123 -5.42 45.26 -54.35
C ARG A 123 -4.25 45.71 -55.23
N PHE A 124 -3.02 45.24 -54.94
CA PHE A 124 -1.87 45.53 -55.79
C PHE A 124 -2.04 44.96 -57.20
N ALA A 125 -2.54 43.73 -57.32
CA ALA A 125 -2.82 43.09 -58.61
C ALA A 125 -3.89 43.82 -59.42
N LEU A 126 -4.95 44.31 -58.76
CA LEU A 126 -5.99 45.11 -59.42
C LEU A 126 -5.44 46.45 -59.94
N VAL A 127 -4.64 47.16 -59.13
CA VAL A 127 -4.01 48.41 -59.55
C VAL A 127 -3.07 48.18 -60.72
N SER A 128 -2.22 47.15 -60.65
CA SER A 128 -1.30 46.84 -61.76
C SER A 128 -2.06 46.47 -63.04
N SER A 129 -3.11 45.65 -62.94
CA SER A 129 -3.94 45.29 -64.09
C SER A 129 -4.63 46.51 -64.71
N ALA A 130 -5.19 47.41 -63.89
CA ALA A 130 -5.79 48.65 -64.37
C ALA A 130 -4.76 49.54 -65.09
N THR A 131 -3.55 49.69 -64.55
CA THR A 131 -2.48 50.47 -65.20
C THR A 131 -2.07 49.87 -66.55
N LEU A 132 -1.92 48.54 -66.63
CA LEU A 132 -1.61 47.85 -67.89
C LEU A 132 -2.73 48.02 -68.93
N PHE A 133 -3.98 47.93 -68.52
CA PHE A 133 -5.12 48.16 -69.40
C PHE A 133 -5.14 49.60 -69.93
N THR A 134 -4.93 50.60 -69.07
CA THR A 134 -4.85 52.01 -69.50
C THR A 134 -3.68 52.26 -70.45
N ALA A 135 -2.51 51.67 -70.20
CA ALA A 135 -1.36 51.78 -71.08
C ALA A 135 -1.64 51.14 -72.45
N SER A 136 -2.28 49.97 -72.48
CA SER A 136 -2.68 49.29 -73.71
C SER A 136 -3.70 50.10 -74.52
N CYS A 137 -4.72 50.69 -73.87
CA CYS A 137 -5.67 51.58 -74.52
C CYS A 137 -4.99 52.83 -75.11
N MET A 138 -4.03 53.44 -74.40
CA MET A 138 -3.28 54.59 -74.90
C MET A 138 -2.43 54.25 -76.14
N ILE A 139 -1.80 53.07 -76.14
CA ILE A 139 -1.05 52.57 -77.30
C ILE A 139 -1.98 52.38 -78.51
N LEU A 140 -3.15 51.76 -78.33
CA LEU A 140 -4.12 51.59 -79.42
C LEU A 140 -4.61 52.93 -79.98
N ILE A 141 -4.87 53.93 -79.13
CA ILE A 141 -5.27 55.28 -79.57
C ILE A 141 -4.14 55.97 -80.36
N LEU A 142 -2.87 55.76 -79.99
CA LEU A 142 -1.72 56.29 -80.71
C LEU A 142 -1.48 55.61 -82.08
N PHE A 143 -1.80 54.32 -82.22
CA PHE A 143 -1.65 53.59 -83.48
C PHE A 143 -2.87 53.67 -84.42
N CYS A 144 -4.06 54.01 -83.92
CA CYS A 144 -5.28 54.18 -84.72
C CYS A 144 -5.55 55.65 -85.16
N LYS A 145 -4.54 56.52 -85.06
CA LYS A 145 -4.60 57.93 -85.49
C LYS A 145 -3.65 58.16 -86.65
#